data_AF-A0A2E4ZTN2-F1
#
_entry.id   AF-A0A2E4ZTN2-F1
#
_cell.length_a   1.000
_cell.length_b   1.000
_cell.length_c   1.000
_cell.angle_alpha   90.00
_cell.angle_beta   90.00
_cell.angle_gamma   90.00
#
_symmetry.space_group_name_H-M   'P 1'
#
loop_
_entity.id
_entity.type
_entity.pdbx_description
1 polymer ?
#
loop_
_entity_poly.entity_id
_entity_poly.type
_entity_poly.pdbx_seq_one_letter_code
_entity_poly.pdbx_strand_id
1 'polypeptide(L)'
;MRSIEFLGNFLTDIPMLANEFLGNPLHDWVISLFIILGGIIVTRTVYWFIEKYLKGLAEKTKTKLDDILLETLKKPLVFGGGLAGAWFGLKYLDFSDYPGVDAWINGFFSVLITFVAASLICKLFEAVLDQYVAPYFEDTENDLDDALLPIFRRGVRTIVWVVAVIMALDNAGYDITTVLAGLGVAGMAFALAAKDSLSNLFGGFTIFTDKPFSLRERIKIGGFDGTVTEIGLRSTRLKTLDGRMVTIPNSKISDNSVENVSSEASRKVVVNLGLTYDMDDTKIERAMAVLREIAEEHKDDVEDDFAVGFKEFGDFALNLVFVYRITKGSDILGTQTSVNMAILKRFNAEGLEMAFPSQTIYNKSI
;
A
#
# COMPACT_ATOMS: atom_id res chain seq x y z
N MET A 1 24.16 -48.80 -9.90
CA MET A 1 24.20 -49.64 -11.12
C MET A 1 24.71 -51.04 -10.80
N ARG A 2 25.98 -51.24 -10.41
CA ARG A 2 26.53 -52.57 -10.07
C ARG A 2 25.76 -53.40 -9.02
N SER A 3 25.14 -52.76 -8.02
CA SER A 3 24.32 -53.44 -7.00
C SER A 3 22.94 -53.88 -7.50
N ILE A 4 22.37 -53.14 -8.46
CA ILE A 4 21.08 -53.47 -9.09
C ILE A 4 21.27 -54.62 -10.09
N GLU A 5 22.37 -54.58 -10.86
CA GLU A 5 22.77 -55.67 -11.77
C GLU A 5 23.09 -56.97 -11.03
N PHE A 6 23.74 -56.90 -9.86
CA PHE A 6 24.01 -58.08 -9.04
C PHE A 6 22.72 -58.74 -8.49
N LEU A 7 21.76 -57.92 -8.04
CA LEU A 7 20.44 -58.40 -7.60
C LEU A 7 19.64 -58.99 -8.77
N GLY A 8 19.70 -58.39 -9.95
CA GLY A 8 19.08 -58.92 -11.17
C GLY A 8 19.61 -60.31 -11.52
N ASN A 9 20.93 -60.45 -11.61
CA ASN A 9 21.58 -61.72 -11.95
C ASN A 9 21.36 -62.83 -10.90
N PHE A 10 21.19 -62.49 -9.63
CA PHE A 10 20.91 -63.47 -8.57
C PHE A 10 19.45 -63.95 -8.58
N LEU A 11 18.50 -63.09 -8.96
CA LEU A 11 17.08 -63.40 -8.97
C LEU A 11 16.64 -64.14 -10.24
N THR A 12 17.36 -63.98 -11.35
CA THR A 12 17.12 -64.71 -12.62
C THR A 12 17.29 -66.23 -12.49
N ASP A 13 18.06 -66.70 -11.50
CA ASP A 13 18.33 -68.13 -11.29
C ASP A 13 17.20 -68.88 -10.55
N ILE A 14 16.14 -68.18 -10.11
CA ILE A 14 15.00 -68.78 -9.40
C ILE A 14 13.83 -69.02 -10.39
N PRO A 15 13.54 -70.28 -10.78
CA PRO A 15 12.58 -70.59 -11.86
C PRO A 15 11.13 -70.14 -11.59
N MET A 16 10.75 -69.93 -10.33
CA MET A 16 9.42 -69.39 -9.96
C MET A 16 9.26 -67.89 -10.31
N LEU A 17 10.37 -67.15 -10.43
CA LEU A 17 10.42 -65.71 -10.75
C LEU A 17 10.58 -65.40 -12.24
N ALA A 18 10.59 -66.44 -13.09
CA ALA A 18 10.62 -66.31 -14.54
C ALA A 18 9.22 -66.14 -15.16
N ASN A 19 8.14 -66.29 -14.37
CA ASN A 19 6.79 -66.02 -14.86
C ASN A 19 6.63 -64.53 -15.19
N GLU A 20 5.96 -64.24 -16.31
CA GLU A 20 5.70 -62.87 -16.76
C GLU A 20 4.41 -62.34 -16.15
N PHE A 21 4.47 -61.10 -15.67
CA PHE A 21 3.31 -60.34 -15.23
C PHE A 21 3.36 -58.94 -15.86
N LEU A 22 2.34 -58.63 -16.68
CA LEU A 22 2.25 -57.37 -17.44
C LEU A 22 3.51 -57.08 -18.29
N GLY A 23 3.99 -58.07 -19.05
CA GLY A 23 5.15 -57.92 -19.94
C GLY A 23 6.51 -57.86 -19.23
N ASN A 24 6.54 -57.98 -17.90
CA ASN A 24 7.76 -57.93 -17.10
C ASN A 24 7.94 -59.23 -16.30
N PRO A 25 9.14 -59.78 -16.18
CA PRO A 25 9.40 -60.93 -15.33
C PRO A 25 9.24 -60.55 -13.84
N LEU A 26 8.84 -61.51 -13.01
CA LEU A 26 8.60 -61.26 -11.57
C LEU A 26 9.83 -60.70 -10.82
N HIS A 27 11.06 -60.95 -11.27
CA HIS A 27 12.24 -60.36 -10.66
C HIS A 27 12.34 -58.84 -10.86
N ASP A 28 11.86 -58.29 -11.97
CA ASP A 28 11.84 -56.84 -12.20
C ASP A 28 10.84 -56.12 -11.30
N TRP A 29 9.71 -56.77 -11.00
CA TRP A 29 8.77 -56.31 -9.98
C TRP A 29 9.39 -56.31 -8.57
N VAL A 30 10.20 -57.30 -8.25
CA VAL A 30 10.95 -57.35 -6.99
C VAL A 30 11.98 -56.22 -6.93
N ILE A 31 12.72 -55.97 -8.01
CA ILE A 31 13.70 -54.87 -8.08
C ILE A 31 12.99 -53.51 -7.97
N SER A 32 11.87 -53.33 -8.67
CA SER A 32 11.00 -52.15 -8.57
C SER A 32 10.59 -51.91 -7.10
N LEU A 33 10.09 -52.93 -6.40
CA LEU A 33 9.73 -52.84 -4.99
C LEU A 33 10.93 -52.42 -4.12
N PHE A 34 12.13 -52.96 -4.37
CA PHE A 34 13.34 -52.55 -3.67
C PHE A 34 13.74 -51.10 -3.95
N ILE A 35 13.55 -50.60 -5.17
CA ILE A 35 13.77 -49.19 -5.53
C ILE A 35 12.81 -48.29 -4.75
N ILE A 36 11.53 -48.66 -4.64
CA ILE A 36 10.52 -47.88 -3.91
C ILE A 36 10.85 -47.84 -2.42
N LEU A 37 11.09 -49.01 -1.80
CA LEU A 37 11.46 -49.10 -0.39
C LEU A 37 12.79 -48.36 -0.11
N GLY A 38 13.77 -48.51 -1.00
CA GLY A 38 15.04 -47.78 -0.96
C GLY A 38 14.83 -46.27 -1.01
N GLY A 39 13.99 -45.77 -1.92
CA GLY A 39 13.67 -44.34 -2.05
C GLY A 39 13.01 -43.77 -0.80
N ILE A 40 12.10 -44.51 -0.17
CA ILE A 40 11.48 -44.11 1.11
C ILE A 40 12.53 -44.06 2.23
N ILE A 41 13.38 -45.09 2.33
CA ILE A 41 14.45 -45.16 3.33
C ILE A 41 15.45 -44.01 3.14
N VAL A 42 15.89 -43.76 1.90
CA VAL A 42 16.81 -42.67 1.55
C VAL A 42 16.19 -41.33 1.94
N THR A 43 14.93 -41.07 1.55
CA THR A 43 14.25 -39.82 1.88
C THR A 43 14.14 -39.63 3.39
N ARG A 44 13.78 -40.68 4.14
CA ARG A 44 13.68 -40.64 5.60
C ARG A 44 15.04 -40.43 6.27
N THR A 45 16.11 -41.01 5.70
CA THR A 45 17.48 -40.86 6.17
C THR A 45 18.00 -39.45 5.90
N VAL A 46 17.76 -38.90 4.70
CA VAL A 46 18.07 -37.52 4.34
C VAL A 46 17.33 -36.56 5.27
N TYR A 47 16.05 -36.79 5.50
CA TYR A 47 15.27 -35.99 6.44
C TYR A 47 15.84 -36.06 7.87
N TRP A 48 16.15 -37.26 8.37
CA TRP A 48 16.77 -37.43 9.69
C TRP A 48 18.13 -36.71 9.78
N PHE A 49 18.93 -36.74 8.71
CA PHE A 49 20.20 -36.02 8.63
C PHE A 49 19.98 -34.51 8.64
N ILE A 50 19.04 -33.99 7.84
CA ILE A 50 18.62 -32.59 7.84
C ILE A 50 18.20 -32.18 9.25
N GLU A 51 17.32 -32.93 9.90
CA GLU A 51 16.85 -32.63 11.27
C GLU A 51 18.00 -32.67 12.29
N LYS A 52 18.94 -33.61 12.16
CA LYS A 52 20.05 -33.74 13.10
C LYS A 52 21.12 -32.66 12.96
N TYR A 53 21.43 -32.24 11.74
CA TYR A 53 22.54 -31.31 11.47
C TYR A 53 22.07 -29.87 11.23
N LEU A 54 20.96 -29.67 10.53
CA LEU A 54 20.45 -28.32 10.24
C LEU A 54 19.71 -27.73 11.45
N LYS A 55 19.10 -28.53 12.33
CA LYS A 55 18.48 -28.00 13.56
C LYS A 55 19.52 -27.40 14.51
N GLY A 56 20.69 -28.04 14.65
CA GLY A 56 21.79 -27.51 15.47
C GLY A 56 22.49 -26.28 14.87
N LEU A 57 22.25 -25.97 13.59
CA LEU A 57 22.67 -24.73 12.94
C LEU A 57 21.58 -23.65 12.99
N ALA A 58 20.32 -24.03 12.80
CA ALA A 58 19.15 -23.16 12.90
C ALA A 58 19.00 -22.56 14.31
N GLU A 59 19.25 -23.35 15.37
CA GLU A 59 19.28 -22.87 16.76
C GLU A 59 20.36 -21.81 17.03
N LYS A 60 21.36 -21.66 16.14
CA LYS A 60 22.42 -20.66 16.24
C LYS A 60 22.15 -19.42 15.39
N THR A 61 21.15 -19.45 14.51
CA THR A 61 20.79 -18.30 13.68
C THR A 61 19.91 -17.35 14.50
N LYS A 62 20.05 -16.04 14.26
CA LYS A 62 19.19 -15.02 14.90
C LYS A 62 17.75 -15.01 14.35
N THR A 63 17.51 -15.66 13.20
CA THR A 63 16.24 -15.64 12.47
C THR A 63 15.45 -16.92 12.69
N LYS A 64 14.18 -16.80 13.09
CA LYS A 64 13.25 -17.94 13.28
C LYS A 64 12.79 -18.62 11.96
N LEU A 65 13.18 -18.06 10.80
CA LEU A 65 12.83 -18.62 9.49
C LEU A 65 13.38 -20.03 9.30
N ASP A 66 14.58 -20.31 9.80
CA ASP A 66 15.24 -21.60 9.61
C ASP A 66 14.48 -22.72 10.32
N ASP A 67 14.01 -22.46 11.55
CA ASP A 67 13.20 -23.40 12.33
C ASP A 67 11.87 -23.70 11.64
N ILE A 68 11.19 -22.64 11.16
CA ILE A 68 9.92 -22.74 10.43
C ILE A 68 10.09 -23.55 9.14
N LEU A 69 11.15 -23.28 8.37
CA LEU A 69 11.44 -24.00 7.14
C LEU A 69 11.64 -25.49 7.44
N LEU A 70 12.46 -25.83 8.43
CA LEU A 70 12.77 -27.21 8.80
C LEU A 70 11.53 -27.99 9.28
N GLU A 71 10.66 -27.35 10.08
CA GLU A 71 9.43 -27.98 10.57
C GLU A 71 8.40 -28.15 9.44
N THR A 72 8.26 -27.14 8.59
CA THR A 72 7.28 -27.13 7.50
C THR A 72 7.65 -28.08 6.37
N LEU A 73 8.95 -28.27 6.09
CA LEU A 73 9.47 -29.18 5.06
C LEU A 73 9.34 -30.66 5.43
N LYS A 74 9.24 -31.03 6.72
CA LYS A 74 9.24 -32.42 7.20
C LYS A 74 8.25 -33.32 6.47
N LYS A 75 6.96 -32.95 6.52
CA LYS A 75 5.89 -33.79 5.97
C LYS A 75 5.91 -33.81 4.43
N PRO A 76 6.03 -32.67 3.72
CA PRO A 76 6.08 -32.65 2.26
C PRO A 76 7.32 -33.34 1.68
N LEU A 77 8.48 -33.22 2.31
CA LEU A 77 9.72 -33.84 1.83
C LEU A 77 9.65 -35.37 1.90
N VAL A 78 9.19 -35.93 3.03
CA VAL A 78 9.06 -37.39 3.19
C VAL A 78 8.01 -37.95 2.24
N PHE A 79 6.86 -37.28 2.10
CA PHE A 79 5.81 -37.72 1.20
C PHE A 79 6.22 -37.58 -0.27
N GLY A 80 6.80 -36.44 -0.66
CA GLY A 80 7.30 -36.19 -2.02
C GLY A 80 8.45 -37.11 -2.42
N GLY A 81 9.38 -37.41 -1.52
CA GLY A 81 10.44 -38.39 -1.79
C GLY A 81 9.93 -39.82 -1.87
N GLY A 82 8.88 -40.17 -1.12
CA GLY A 82 8.15 -41.43 -1.30
C GLY A 82 7.51 -41.54 -2.69
N LEU A 83 6.88 -40.47 -3.17
CA LEU A 83 6.34 -40.39 -4.54
C LEU A 83 7.45 -40.50 -5.60
N ALA A 84 8.59 -39.84 -5.39
CA ALA A 84 9.73 -39.95 -6.30
C ALA A 84 10.28 -41.39 -6.34
N GLY A 85 10.40 -42.06 -5.19
CA GLY A 85 10.79 -43.47 -5.12
C GLY A 85 9.81 -44.40 -5.85
N ALA A 86 8.50 -44.18 -5.68
CA ALA A 86 7.46 -44.87 -6.42
C ALA A 86 7.55 -44.63 -7.93
N TRP A 87 7.79 -43.39 -8.35
CA TRP A 87 7.96 -43.03 -9.76
C TRP A 87 9.19 -43.71 -10.39
N PHE A 88 10.36 -43.65 -9.72
CA PHE A 88 11.57 -44.33 -10.20
C PHE A 88 11.42 -45.85 -10.24
N GLY A 89 10.75 -46.44 -9.25
CA GLY A 89 10.47 -47.88 -9.22
C GLY A 89 9.56 -48.30 -10.36
N LEU A 90 8.50 -47.54 -10.66
CA LEU A 90 7.60 -47.85 -11.78
C LEU A 90 8.24 -47.61 -13.14
N LYS A 91 9.10 -46.60 -13.27
CA LYS A 91 9.86 -46.33 -14.52
C LYS A 91 10.95 -47.38 -14.81
N TYR A 92 11.32 -48.19 -13.83
CA TYR A 92 12.24 -49.31 -14.03
C TYR A 92 11.60 -50.47 -14.82
N LEU A 93 10.27 -50.61 -14.72
CA LEU A 93 9.53 -51.64 -15.45
C LEU A 93 9.36 -51.23 -16.91
N ASP A 94 9.39 -52.21 -17.81
CA ASP A 94 9.19 -52.01 -19.23
C ASP A 94 7.71 -52.17 -19.59
N PHE A 95 7.06 -51.06 -19.96
CA PHE A 95 5.68 -51.05 -20.43
C PHE A 95 5.57 -50.86 -21.95
N SER A 96 6.60 -51.22 -22.72
CA SER A 96 6.62 -51.09 -24.19
C SER A 96 5.42 -51.74 -24.88
N ASP A 97 4.89 -52.83 -24.32
CA ASP A 97 3.69 -53.52 -24.83
C ASP A 97 2.37 -52.79 -24.55
N TYR A 98 2.39 -51.73 -23.73
CA TYR A 98 1.22 -50.95 -23.32
C TYR A 98 1.41 -49.46 -23.62
N PRO A 99 1.13 -49.03 -24.86
CA PRO A 99 1.29 -47.64 -25.28
C PRO A 99 0.50 -46.68 -24.37
N GLY A 100 1.19 -45.67 -23.83
CA GLY A 100 0.58 -44.63 -23.00
C GLY A 100 0.66 -44.86 -21.49
N VAL A 101 1.07 -46.04 -21.02
CA VAL A 101 1.27 -46.29 -19.57
C VAL A 101 2.34 -45.38 -18.98
N ASP A 102 3.47 -45.19 -19.68
CA ASP A 102 4.52 -44.26 -19.24
C ASP A 102 4.03 -42.82 -19.15
N ALA A 103 3.26 -42.36 -20.13
CA ALA A 103 2.69 -41.01 -20.14
C ALA A 103 1.72 -40.84 -18.96
N TRP A 104 0.89 -41.84 -18.68
CA TRP A 104 -0.04 -41.83 -17.56
C TRP A 104 0.66 -41.84 -16.20
N ILE A 105 1.71 -42.66 -16.03
CA ILE A 105 2.55 -42.70 -14.82
C ILE A 105 3.19 -41.33 -14.60
N ASN A 106 3.84 -40.76 -15.63
CA ASN A 106 4.48 -39.45 -15.53
C ASN A 106 3.47 -38.34 -15.18
N GLY A 107 2.31 -38.31 -15.86
CA GLY A 107 1.23 -37.36 -15.56
C GLY A 107 0.71 -37.51 -14.13
N PHE A 108 0.43 -38.73 -13.69
CA PHE A 108 -0.09 -39.01 -12.34
C PHE A 108 0.88 -38.53 -11.24
N PHE A 109 2.15 -38.89 -11.34
CA PHE A 109 3.16 -38.45 -10.36
C PHE A 109 3.43 -36.95 -10.43
N SER A 110 3.38 -36.35 -11.63
CA SER A 110 3.52 -34.91 -11.81
C SER A 110 2.37 -34.13 -11.16
N VAL A 111 1.13 -34.62 -11.26
CA VAL A 111 -0.03 -34.05 -10.56
C VAL A 111 0.16 -34.13 -9.04
N LEU A 112 0.55 -35.30 -8.53
CA LEU A 112 0.77 -35.48 -7.09
C LEU A 112 1.88 -34.57 -6.56
N ILE A 113 3.02 -34.49 -7.25
CA ILE A 113 4.13 -33.64 -6.81
C ILE A 113 3.76 -32.15 -6.87
N THR A 114 2.95 -31.74 -7.85
CA THR A 114 2.43 -30.38 -7.97
C THR A 114 1.57 -30.01 -6.75
N PHE A 115 0.67 -30.89 -6.31
CA PHE A 115 -0.14 -30.63 -5.11
C PHE A 115 0.66 -30.65 -3.81
N VAL A 116 1.69 -31.49 -3.73
CA VAL A 116 2.63 -31.49 -2.59
C VAL A 116 3.39 -30.16 -2.53
N ALA A 117 3.89 -29.68 -3.67
CA ALA A 117 4.57 -28.38 -3.77
C ALA A 117 3.62 -27.23 -3.42
N ALA A 118 2.40 -27.22 -3.95
CA ALA A 118 1.39 -26.21 -3.62
C ALA A 118 1.02 -26.19 -2.13
N SER A 119 0.86 -27.36 -1.52
CA SER A 119 0.63 -27.46 -0.07
C SER A 119 1.83 -26.96 0.73
N LEU A 120 3.07 -27.23 0.27
CA LEU A 120 4.27 -26.73 0.93
C LEU A 120 4.33 -25.20 0.86
N ILE A 121 4.09 -24.62 -0.31
CA ILE A 121 4.05 -23.15 -0.50
C ILE A 121 3.00 -22.52 0.42
N CYS A 122 1.78 -23.07 0.47
CA CYS A 122 0.73 -22.55 1.37
C CYS A 122 1.15 -22.61 2.84
N LYS A 123 1.71 -23.73 3.29
CA LYS A 123 2.13 -23.89 4.69
C LYS A 123 3.30 -22.97 5.05
N LEU A 124 4.26 -22.81 4.14
CA LEU A 124 5.38 -21.89 4.33
C LEU A 124 4.87 -20.45 4.44
N PHE A 125 3.96 -20.06 3.55
CA PHE A 125 3.33 -18.75 3.59
C PHE A 125 2.54 -18.54 4.89
N GLU A 126 1.70 -19.51 5.30
CA GLU A 126 0.94 -19.47 6.55
C GLU A 126 1.87 -19.35 7.76
N ALA A 127 2.96 -20.12 7.81
CA ALA A 127 3.90 -20.07 8.92
C ALA A 127 4.69 -18.75 8.98
N VAL A 128 5.08 -18.18 7.83
CA VAL A 128 5.69 -16.84 7.77
C VAL A 128 4.69 -15.78 8.26
N LEU A 129 3.44 -15.87 7.81
CA LEU A 129 2.38 -14.95 8.21
C LEU A 129 2.10 -15.04 9.72
N ASP A 130 2.01 -16.25 10.29
CA ASP A 130 1.81 -16.44 11.72
C ASP A 130 3.00 -15.93 12.56
N GLN A 131 4.23 -16.01 12.05
CA GLN A 131 5.42 -15.61 12.82
C GLN A 131 5.79 -14.13 12.68
N TYR A 132 5.57 -13.53 11.51
CA TYR A 132 6.07 -12.18 11.17
C TYR A 132 4.97 -11.16 10.94
N VAL A 133 3.73 -11.58 10.74
CA VAL A 133 2.63 -10.68 10.39
C VAL A 133 1.65 -10.65 11.54
N ALA A 134 1.15 -11.80 11.98
CA ALA A 134 0.17 -11.92 13.06
C ALA A 134 0.56 -11.19 14.36
N PRO A 135 1.82 -11.26 14.88
CA PRO A 135 2.16 -10.61 16.15
C PRO A 135 2.09 -9.07 16.09
N TYR A 136 2.27 -8.45 14.92
CA TYR A 136 2.11 -7.00 14.77
C TYR A 136 0.65 -6.55 14.83
N PHE A 137 -0.27 -7.48 14.57
CA PHE A 137 -1.71 -7.25 14.59
C PHE A 137 -2.34 -7.59 15.95
N GLU A 138 -1.68 -8.41 16.78
CA GLU A 138 -2.18 -8.76 18.13
C GLU A 138 -2.06 -7.61 19.15
N ASP A 139 -1.09 -6.70 18.98
CA ASP A 139 -0.87 -5.55 19.88
C ASP A 139 -1.70 -4.30 19.51
N THR A 140 -2.51 -4.36 18.44
CA THR A 140 -3.32 -3.24 17.95
C THR A 140 -4.79 -3.50 18.26
N GLU A 141 -5.44 -2.67 19.09
CA GLU A 141 -6.87 -2.79 19.46
C GLU A 141 -7.84 -2.43 18.31
N ASN A 142 -7.56 -2.81 17.05
CA ASN A 142 -8.40 -2.47 15.91
C ASN A 142 -9.15 -3.68 15.34
N ASP A 143 -10.49 -3.55 15.22
CA ASP A 143 -11.38 -4.50 14.54
C ASP A 143 -10.99 -4.83 13.08
N LEU A 144 -10.11 -4.03 12.48
CA LEU A 144 -9.58 -4.22 11.13
C LEU A 144 -8.66 -5.45 11.03
N ASP A 145 -8.03 -5.82 12.13
CA ASP A 145 -6.93 -6.77 12.18
C ASP A 145 -7.44 -8.23 12.13
N ASP A 146 -8.58 -8.47 12.79
CA ASP A 146 -9.28 -9.77 12.80
C ASP A 146 -9.87 -10.15 11.43
N ALA A 147 -10.18 -9.16 10.58
CA ALA A 147 -10.80 -9.40 9.28
C ALA A 147 -9.77 -9.52 8.14
N LEU A 148 -8.67 -8.76 8.18
CA LEU A 148 -7.70 -8.72 7.08
C LEU A 148 -6.85 -9.98 6.98
N LEU A 149 -6.36 -10.48 8.11
CA LEU A 149 -5.44 -11.63 8.13
C LEU A 149 -6.09 -12.91 7.55
N PRO A 150 -7.34 -13.27 7.91
CA PRO A 150 -8.02 -14.42 7.31
C PRO A 150 -8.32 -14.22 5.82
N ILE A 151 -8.66 -13.01 5.38
CA ILE A 151 -8.91 -12.71 3.96
C ILE A 151 -7.63 -12.90 3.16
N PHE A 152 -6.51 -12.35 3.62
CA PHE A 152 -5.22 -12.48 2.95
C PHE A 152 -4.76 -13.94 2.86
N ARG A 153 -4.89 -14.69 3.96
CA ARG A 153 -4.60 -16.13 4.01
C ARG A 153 -5.42 -16.92 3.00
N ARG A 154 -6.75 -16.72 2.99
CA ARG A 154 -7.66 -17.40 2.05
C ARG A 154 -7.36 -16.99 0.61
N GLY A 155 -7.05 -15.72 0.36
CA GLY A 155 -6.71 -15.21 -0.97
C GLY A 155 -5.47 -15.88 -1.55
N VAL A 156 -4.34 -15.84 -0.84
CA VAL A 156 -3.09 -16.47 -1.29
C VAL A 156 -3.25 -17.98 -1.47
N ARG A 157 -3.90 -18.66 -0.51
CA ARG A 157 -4.19 -20.09 -0.62
C ARG A 157 -5.02 -20.41 -1.87
N THR A 158 -6.05 -19.62 -2.16
CA THR A 158 -6.89 -19.80 -3.35
C THR A 158 -6.07 -19.64 -4.63
N ILE A 159 -5.24 -18.61 -4.72
CA ILE A 159 -4.36 -18.38 -5.87
C ILE A 159 -3.40 -19.56 -6.08
N VAL A 160 -2.71 -20.00 -5.02
CA VAL A 160 -1.76 -21.12 -5.11
C VAL A 160 -2.45 -22.40 -5.58
N TRP A 161 -3.63 -22.72 -5.05
CA TRP A 161 -4.38 -23.91 -5.49
C TRP A 161 -4.89 -23.80 -6.92
N VAL A 162 -5.36 -22.63 -7.36
CA VAL A 162 -5.75 -22.41 -8.77
C VAL A 162 -4.56 -22.66 -9.70
N VAL A 163 -3.39 -22.09 -9.39
CA VAL A 163 -2.16 -22.31 -10.17
C VAL A 163 -1.76 -23.79 -10.16
N ALA A 164 -1.84 -24.45 -9.00
CA ALA A 164 -1.50 -25.87 -8.88
C ALA A 164 -2.43 -26.76 -9.72
N VAL A 165 -3.73 -26.48 -9.79
CA VAL A 165 -4.68 -27.21 -10.63
C VAL A 165 -4.37 -27.00 -12.11
N ILE A 166 -4.03 -25.78 -12.53
CA ILE A 166 -3.65 -25.51 -13.92
C ILE A 166 -2.38 -26.27 -14.29
N MET A 167 -1.34 -26.21 -13.45
CA MET A 167 -0.11 -26.96 -13.68
C MET A 167 -0.34 -28.48 -13.70
N ALA A 168 -1.24 -28.99 -12.84
CA ALA A 168 -1.62 -30.39 -12.83
C ALA A 168 -2.30 -30.81 -14.14
N LEU A 169 -3.19 -29.97 -14.70
CA LEU A 169 -3.84 -30.22 -15.98
C LEU A 169 -2.84 -30.20 -17.15
N ASP A 170 -1.94 -29.22 -17.18
CA ASP A 170 -0.89 -29.11 -18.20
C ASP A 170 0.03 -30.35 -18.20
N ASN A 171 0.48 -30.74 -17.02
CA ASN A 171 1.30 -31.94 -16.82
C ASN A 171 0.57 -33.25 -17.17
N ALA A 172 -0.76 -33.27 -17.09
CA ALA A 172 -1.58 -34.40 -17.52
C ALA A 172 -1.87 -34.39 -19.05
N GLY A 173 -1.33 -33.43 -19.80
CA GLY A 173 -1.44 -33.33 -21.25
C GLY A 173 -2.68 -32.60 -21.75
N TYR A 174 -3.40 -31.88 -20.89
CA TYR A 174 -4.53 -31.04 -21.30
C TYR A 174 -4.04 -29.68 -21.81
N ASP A 175 -4.65 -29.18 -22.87
CA ASP A 175 -4.41 -27.81 -23.33
C ASP A 175 -5.03 -26.78 -22.36
N ILE A 176 -4.18 -26.14 -21.57
CA ILE A 176 -4.58 -25.13 -20.60
C ILE A 176 -4.75 -23.72 -21.20
N THR A 177 -4.50 -23.53 -22.50
CA THR A 177 -4.55 -22.21 -23.16
C THR A 177 -5.91 -21.54 -22.97
N THR A 178 -7.00 -22.30 -23.12
CA THR A 178 -8.36 -21.79 -22.94
C THR A 178 -8.64 -21.41 -21.48
N VAL A 179 -8.13 -22.20 -20.52
CA VAL A 179 -8.29 -21.93 -19.08
C VAL A 179 -7.50 -20.68 -18.69
N LEU A 180 -6.26 -20.56 -19.16
CA LEU A 180 -5.42 -19.39 -18.94
C LEU A 180 -6.03 -18.14 -19.56
N ALA A 181 -6.56 -18.22 -20.79
CA ALA A 181 -7.24 -17.11 -21.44
C ALA A 181 -8.47 -16.65 -20.63
N GLY A 182 -9.31 -17.59 -20.18
CA GLY A 182 -10.47 -17.29 -19.34
C GLY A 182 -10.09 -16.65 -18.00
N LEU A 183 -9.05 -17.16 -17.33
CA LEU A 183 -8.53 -16.58 -16.09
C LEU A 183 -7.90 -15.20 -16.31
N GLY A 184 -7.25 -14.95 -17.45
CA GLY A 184 -6.74 -13.63 -17.81
C GLY A 184 -7.86 -12.59 -17.89
N VAL A 185 -8.96 -12.92 -18.57
CA VAL A 185 -10.14 -12.03 -18.65
C VAL A 185 -10.80 -11.84 -17.28
N ALA A 186 -11.00 -12.92 -16.52
CA ALA A 186 -11.57 -12.84 -15.17
C ALA A 186 -10.68 -12.03 -14.21
N GLY A 187 -9.36 -12.22 -14.29
CA GLY A 187 -8.37 -11.47 -13.53
C GLY A 187 -8.36 -9.98 -13.87
N MET A 188 -8.51 -9.63 -15.14
CA MET A 188 -8.66 -8.24 -15.58
C MET A 188 -9.95 -7.61 -15.01
N ALA A 189 -11.07 -8.32 -15.08
CA ALA A 189 -12.33 -7.86 -14.50
C ALA A 189 -12.22 -7.64 -12.98
N PHE A 190 -11.57 -8.58 -12.28
CA PHE A 190 -11.30 -8.46 -10.85
C PHE A 190 -10.38 -7.26 -10.54
N ALA A 191 -9.30 -7.08 -11.31
CA ALA A 191 -8.38 -5.95 -11.15
C ALA A 191 -9.08 -4.60 -11.35
N LEU A 192 -9.97 -4.51 -12.34
CA LEU A 192 -10.77 -3.31 -12.58
C LEU A 192 -11.73 -3.02 -11.42
N ALA A 193 -12.35 -4.06 -10.85
CA ALA A 193 -13.22 -3.93 -9.68
C ALA A 193 -12.43 -3.52 -8.41
N ALA A 194 -11.21 -4.02 -8.26
CA ALA A 194 -10.34 -3.71 -7.12
C ALA A 194 -9.60 -2.36 -7.24
N LYS A 195 -9.64 -1.73 -8.43
CA LYS A 195 -8.87 -0.52 -8.76
C LYS A 195 -9.03 0.60 -7.72
N ASP A 196 -10.27 0.91 -7.33
CA ASP A 196 -10.54 2.03 -6.42
C ASP A 196 -10.02 1.75 -5.01
N SER A 197 -10.15 0.51 -4.53
CA SER A 197 -9.57 0.10 -3.24
C SER A 197 -8.06 0.27 -3.26
N LEU A 198 -7.39 -0.23 -4.29
CA LEU A 198 -5.94 -0.15 -4.42
C LEU A 198 -5.44 1.30 -4.57
N SER A 199 -6.16 2.13 -5.35
CA SER A 199 -5.86 3.55 -5.51
C SER A 199 -5.92 4.30 -4.19
N ASN A 200 -6.88 3.99 -3.31
CA ASN A 200 -6.94 4.59 -1.97
C ASN A 200 -5.79 4.15 -1.06
N LEU A 201 -5.36 2.89 -1.14
CA LEU A 201 -4.21 2.40 -0.38
C LEU A 201 -2.93 3.13 -0.81
N PHE A 202 -2.69 3.25 -2.11
CA PHE A 202 -1.54 3.99 -2.63
C PHE A 202 -1.62 5.48 -2.29
N GLY A 203 -2.81 6.09 -2.36
CA GLY A 203 -2.98 7.48 -1.93
C GLY A 203 -2.65 7.67 -0.44
N GLY A 204 -3.07 6.73 0.41
CA GLY A 204 -2.72 6.72 1.83
C GLY A 204 -1.22 6.59 2.06
N PHE A 205 -0.56 5.69 1.33
CA PHE A 205 0.89 5.53 1.36
C PHE A 205 1.61 6.82 0.94
N THR A 206 1.20 7.46 -0.15
CA THR A 206 1.77 8.75 -0.60
C THR A 206 1.61 9.85 0.45
N ILE A 207 0.43 9.97 1.08
CA ILE A 207 0.23 10.94 2.18
C ILE A 207 1.20 10.66 3.34
N PHE A 208 1.42 9.40 3.68
CA PHE A 208 2.32 9.02 4.76
C PHE A 208 3.81 9.28 4.44
N THR A 209 4.22 9.03 3.20
CA THR A 209 5.62 9.19 2.76
C THR A 209 5.97 10.65 2.46
N ASP A 210 5.15 11.34 1.67
CA ASP A 210 5.43 12.71 1.23
C ASP A 210 5.02 13.76 2.27
N LYS A 211 4.11 13.39 3.18
CA LYS A 211 3.59 14.24 4.27
C LYS A 211 3.25 15.66 3.82
N PRO A 212 2.38 15.84 2.80
CA PRO A 212 1.91 17.17 2.38
C PRO A 212 1.18 17.92 3.50
N PHE A 213 0.68 17.19 4.51
CA PHE A 213 0.11 17.69 5.74
C PHE A 213 0.21 16.62 6.85
N SER A 214 -0.02 17.04 8.09
CA SER A 214 -0.01 16.18 9.28
C SER A 214 -1.33 16.20 10.05
N LEU A 215 -1.48 15.28 10.99
CA LEU A 215 -2.57 15.29 11.96
C LEU A 215 -2.63 16.66 12.67
N ARG A 216 -3.84 17.17 12.86
CA ARG A 216 -4.15 18.47 13.48
C ARG A 216 -3.77 19.70 12.65
N GLU A 217 -3.31 19.54 11.42
CA GLU A 217 -3.14 20.66 10.49
C GLU A 217 -4.45 20.99 9.77
N ARG A 218 -4.66 22.27 9.48
CA ARG A 218 -5.78 22.76 8.67
C ARG A 218 -5.39 22.72 7.21
N ILE A 219 -6.21 22.08 6.40
CA ILE A 219 -6.02 21.99 4.96
C ILE A 219 -7.30 22.41 4.22
N LYS A 220 -7.13 22.86 2.98
CA LYS A 220 -8.23 22.99 2.03
C LYS A 220 -8.06 22.01 0.88
N ILE A 221 -9.11 21.26 0.60
CA ILE A 221 -9.13 20.30 -0.49
C ILE A 221 -10.57 20.04 -0.97
N GLY A 222 -10.78 20.01 -2.29
CA GLY A 222 -12.06 19.62 -2.88
C GLY A 222 -13.25 20.46 -2.41
N GLY A 223 -13.02 21.75 -2.10
CA GLY A 223 -14.03 22.67 -1.56
C GLY A 223 -14.26 22.55 -0.06
N PHE A 224 -13.60 21.63 0.64
CA PHE A 224 -13.64 21.54 2.10
C PHE A 224 -12.47 22.31 2.72
N ASP A 225 -12.75 22.96 3.85
CA ASP A 225 -11.78 23.68 4.67
C ASP A 225 -11.92 23.22 6.12
N GLY A 226 -10.87 22.59 6.66
CA GLY A 226 -10.94 21.97 7.98
C GLY A 226 -9.64 21.38 8.49
N THR A 227 -9.66 20.94 9.74
CA THR A 227 -8.53 20.36 10.43
C THR A 227 -8.51 18.84 10.29
N VAL A 228 -7.36 18.27 9.96
CA VAL A 228 -7.14 16.82 9.86
C VAL A 228 -7.26 16.18 11.24
N THR A 229 -8.21 15.27 11.40
CA THR A 229 -8.44 14.55 12.66
C THR A 229 -7.85 13.15 12.64
N GLU A 230 -7.86 12.50 11.48
CA GLU A 230 -7.44 11.11 11.31
C GLU A 230 -6.92 10.90 9.89
N ILE A 231 -5.77 10.23 9.76
CA ILE A 231 -5.26 9.74 8.47
C ILE A 231 -5.32 8.22 8.53
N GLY A 232 -6.36 7.64 7.94
CA GLY A 232 -6.55 6.21 7.87
C GLY A 232 -5.94 5.60 6.61
N LEU A 233 -5.96 4.27 6.52
CA LEU A 233 -5.38 3.53 5.40
C LEU A 233 -6.05 3.85 4.04
N ARG A 234 -7.38 3.98 4.03
CA ARG A 234 -8.19 4.24 2.83
C ARG A 234 -8.67 5.68 2.71
N SER A 235 -8.81 6.39 3.81
CA SER A 235 -9.46 7.70 3.86
C SER A 235 -8.90 8.57 4.96
N THR A 236 -8.93 9.87 4.73
CA THR A 236 -8.57 10.90 5.71
C THR A 236 -9.84 11.60 6.17
N ARG A 237 -9.91 11.91 7.48
CA ARG A 237 -11.03 12.65 8.05
C ARG A 237 -10.62 14.08 8.39
N LEU A 238 -11.51 15.00 8.06
CA LEU A 238 -11.40 16.43 8.32
C LEU A 238 -12.56 16.88 9.20
N LYS A 239 -12.29 17.74 10.17
CA LYS A 239 -13.32 18.51 10.88
C LYS A 239 -13.38 19.90 10.26
N THR A 240 -14.48 20.24 9.60
CA THR A 240 -14.66 21.55 8.96
C THR A 240 -14.71 22.67 10.00
N LEU A 241 -14.56 23.92 9.57
CA LEU A 241 -14.75 25.09 10.44
C LEU A 241 -16.16 25.17 11.06
N ASP A 242 -17.17 24.65 10.35
CA ASP A 242 -18.55 24.47 10.86
C ASP A 242 -18.67 23.33 11.89
N GLY A 243 -17.59 22.61 12.19
CA GLY A 243 -17.56 21.51 13.15
C GLY A 243 -18.04 20.15 12.62
N ARG A 244 -18.25 20.00 11.30
CA ARG A 244 -18.72 18.75 10.67
C ARG A 244 -17.57 17.83 10.33
N MET A 245 -17.79 16.52 10.44
CA MET A 245 -16.82 15.51 10.02
C MET A 245 -16.99 15.16 8.54
N VAL A 246 -15.94 15.33 7.75
CA VAL A 246 -15.88 14.97 6.33
C VAL A 246 -14.86 13.85 6.17
N THR A 247 -15.24 12.78 5.47
CA THR A 247 -14.34 11.66 5.16
C THR A 247 -14.04 11.67 3.68
N ILE A 248 -12.77 11.81 3.32
CA ILE A 248 -12.31 11.90 1.93
C ILE A 248 -11.48 10.65 1.61
N PRO A 249 -11.78 9.92 0.51
CA PRO A 249 -10.94 8.84 0.04
C PRO A 249 -9.52 9.34 -0.25
N ASN A 250 -8.49 8.61 0.17
CA ASN A 250 -7.11 9.06 0.02
C ASN A 250 -6.71 9.24 -1.45
N SER A 251 -7.28 8.45 -2.38
CA SER A 251 -7.03 8.65 -3.81
C SER A 251 -7.47 10.04 -4.28
N LYS A 252 -8.61 10.54 -3.79
CA LYS A 252 -9.07 11.90 -4.09
C LYS A 252 -8.17 12.97 -3.50
N ILE A 253 -7.45 12.66 -2.41
CA ILE A 253 -6.47 13.59 -1.85
C ILE A 253 -5.23 13.66 -2.73
N SER A 254 -4.70 12.50 -3.11
CA SER A 254 -3.51 12.41 -3.97
C SER A 254 -3.74 12.94 -5.39
N ASP A 255 -4.96 12.83 -5.92
CA ASP A 255 -5.32 13.30 -7.26
C ASP A 255 -5.55 14.82 -7.33
N ASN A 256 -5.67 15.52 -6.20
CA ASN A 256 -5.99 16.95 -6.14
C ASN A 256 -4.88 17.77 -5.48
N SER A 257 -4.83 19.07 -5.78
CA SER A 257 -3.97 20.00 -5.04
C SER A 257 -4.49 20.19 -3.62
N VAL A 258 -3.61 20.04 -2.63
CA VAL A 258 -3.90 20.33 -1.22
C VAL A 258 -3.28 21.67 -0.85
N GLU A 259 -4.08 22.61 -0.32
CA GLU A 259 -3.56 23.82 0.31
C GLU A 259 -3.38 23.56 1.80
N ASN A 260 -2.14 23.46 2.27
CA ASN A 260 -1.85 23.36 3.70
C ASN A 260 -1.85 24.77 4.32
N VAL A 261 -2.94 25.09 5.02
CA VAL A 261 -3.13 26.40 5.65
C VAL A 261 -2.26 26.54 6.90
N SER A 262 -2.00 25.44 7.60
CA SER A 262 -1.16 25.43 8.81
C SER A 262 0.34 25.59 8.52
N SER A 263 0.79 25.22 7.31
CA SER A 263 2.19 25.42 6.91
C SER A 263 2.53 26.86 6.57
N GLU A 264 1.54 27.75 6.44
CA GLU A 264 1.77 29.18 6.17
C GLU A 264 2.74 29.79 7.21
N ALA A 265 3.73 30.53 6.72
CA ALA A 265 4.76 31.17 7.54
C ALA A 265 4.28 32.47 8.19
N SER A 266 3.34 33.16 7.55
CA SER A 266 2.67 34.36 8.06
C SER A 266 1.40 34.63 7.27
N ARG A 267 0.40 35.24 7.90
CA ARG A 267 -0.90 35.50 7.26
C ARG A 267 -0.88 36.85 6.57
N LYS A 268 -0.93 36.86 5.23
CA LYS A 268 -1.07 38.10 4.46
C LYS A 268 -2.46 38.72 4.65
N VAL A 269 -2.49 40.00 5.01
CA VAL A 269 -3.68 40.84 5.06
C VAL A 269 -3.55 41.96 4.04
N VAL A 270 -4.65 42.28 3.34
CA VAL A 270 -4.73 43.38 2.38
C VAL A 270 -5.84 44.31 2.80
N VAL A 271 -5.48 45.54 3.15
CA VAL A 271 -6.41 46.61 3.51
C VAL A 271 -6.43 47.60 2.34
N ASN A 272 -7.61 47.86 1.79
CA ASN A 272 -7.81 48.89 0.78
C ASN A 272 -8.50 50.08 1.46
N LEU A 273 -7.91 51.26 1.38
CA LEU A 273 -8.42 52.48 2.00
C LEU A 273 -8.69 53.50 0.91
N GLY A 274 -9.94 53.94 0.78
CA GLY A 274 -10.31 55.01 -0.13
C GLY A 274 -10.31 56.35 0.60
N LEU A 275 -9.53 57.31 0.12
CA LEU A 275 -9.47 58.67 0.64
C LEU A 275 -10.23 59.65 -0.27
N THR A 276 -10.70 60.76 0.26
CA THR A 276 -11.48 61.74 -0.51
C THR A 276 -10.63 62.49 -1.54
N TYR A 277 -11.24 62.91 -2.65
CA TYR A 277 -10.56 63.60 -3.77
C TYR A 277 -10.13 65.04 -3.47
N ASP A 278 -10.60 65.63 -2.38
CA ASP A 278 -10.20 66.94 -1.90
C ASP A 278 -8.87 66.91 -1.12
N MET A 279 -8.27 65.73 -0.91
CA MET A 279 -6.92 65.62 -0.36
C MET A 279 -5.85 66.01 -1.38
N ASP A 280 -4.88 66.79 -0.92
CA ASP A 280 -3.66 67.08 -1.66
C ASP A 280 -2.64 65.93 -1.55
N ASP A 281 -1.56 66.04 -2.33
CA ASP A 281 -0.43 65.11 -2.34
C ASP A 281 0.19 64.94 -0.94
N THR A 282 0.31 66.02 -0.17
CA THR A 282 0.90 65.97 1.17
C THR A 282 0.10 65.12 2.16
N LYS A 283 -1.24 65.20 2.11
CA LYS A 283 -2.11 64.36 2.94
C LYS A 283 -2.06 62.90 2.52
N ILE A 284 -1.96 62.62 1.22
CA ILE A 284 -1.82 61.25 0.71
C ILE A 284 -0.47 60.64 1.15
N GLU A 285 0.62 61.39 1.04
CA GLU A 285 1.93 60.97 1.56
C GLU A 285 1.89 60.73 3.06
N ARG A 286 1.22 61.61 3.81
CA ARG A 286 1.05 61.46 5.26
C ARG A 286 0.24 60.22 5.62
N ALA A 287 -0.88 59.97 4.93
CA ALA A 287 -1.68 58.77 5.13
C ALA A 287 -0.85 57.50 4.92
N MET A 288 -0.04 57.46 3.86
CA MET A 288 0.88 56.34 3.65
C MET A 288 1.93 56.21 4.75
N ALA A 289 2.49 57.33 5.25
CA ALA A 289 3.44 57.31 6.36
C ALA A 289 2.82 56.76 7.65
N VAL A 290 1.60 57.19 8.00
CA VAL A 290 0.86 56.70 9.16
C VAL A 290 0.64 55.19 9.11
N LEU A 291 0.33 54.63 7.93
CA LEU A 291 0.16 53.20 7.76
C LEU A 291 1.47 52.42 8.01
N ARG A 292 2.62 52.97 7.61
CA ARG A 292 3.94 52.39 7.91
C ARG A 292 4.24 52.45 9.41
N GLU A 293 4.01 53.60 10.04
CA GLU A 293 4.18 53.79 11.48
C GLU A 293 3.31 52.79 12.29
N ILE A 294 2.06 52.56 11.87
CA ILE A 294 1.19 51.57 12.50
C ILE A 294 1.76 50.15 12.37
N ALA A 295 2.32 49.78 11.22
CA ALA A 295 2.95 48.47 11.05
C ALA A 295 4.15 48.31 12.00
N GLU A 296 5.01 49.33 12.09
CA GLU A 296 6.19 49.36 12.98
C GLU A 296 5.81 49.29 14.47
N GLU A 297 4.71 49.95 14.86
CA GLU A 297 4.15 49.88 16.22
C GLU A 297 3.62 48.47 16.57
N HIS A 298 3.22 47.68 15.58
CA HIS A 298 2.65 46.33 15.75
C HIS A 298 3.66 45.21 15.44
N LYS A 299 4.97 45.50 15.46
CA LYS A 299 6.05 44.52 15.14
C LYS A 299 6.05 43.23 15.96
N ASP A 300 5.37 43.21 17.11
CA ASP A 300 5.23 42.00 17.93
C ASP A 300 4.33 40.96 17.25
N ASP A 301 3.36 41.39 16.44
CA ASP A 301 2.37 40.56 15.75
C ASP A 301 2.37 40.69 14.22
N VAL A 302 3.09 41.68 13.68
CA VAL A 302 3.20 41.98 12.25
C VAL A 302 4.66 41.89 11.83
N GLU A 303 4.94 41.21 10.72
CA GLU A 303 6.29 41.11 10.17
C GLU A 303 6.77 42.44 9.58
N ASP A 304 8.09 42.63 9.54
CA ASP A 304 8.73 43.81 8.94
C ASP A 304 8.52 43.89 7.40
N ASP A 305 8.01 42.82 6.76
CA ASP A 305 7.62 42.79 5.34
C ASP A 305 6.18 43.34 5.17
N PHE A 306 6.05 44.67 5.10
CA PHE A 306 4.81 45.35 4.76
C PHE A 306 5.00 46.32 3.58
N ALA A 307 3.92 46.56 2.85
CA ALA A 307 3.90 47.46 1.70
C ALA A 307 2.72 48.42 1.80
N VAL A 308 3.00 49.71 1.60
CA VAL A 308 1.99 50.76 1.51
C VAL A 308 2.19 51.49 0.20
N GLY A 309 1.12 51.66 -0.57
CA GLY A 309 1.17 52.38 -1.85
C GLY A 309 -0.14 53.03 -2.25
N PHE A 310 -0.03 54.08 -3.06
CA PHE A 310 -1.15 54.64 -3.80
C PHE A 310 -1.43 53.73 -5.01
N LYS A 311 -2.55 53.01 -4.96
CA LYS A 311 -2.86 51.94 -5.91
C LYS A 311 -3.48 52.47 -7.20
N GLU A 312 -4.51 53.30 -7.07
CA GLU A 312 -5.29 53.79 -8.21
C GLU A 312 -6.17 54.99 -7.84
N PHE A 313 -6.59 55.74 -8.85
CA PHE A 313 -7.70 56.68 -8.77
C PHE A 313 -9.00 55.89 -9.05
N GLY A 314 -9.93 55.85 -8.09
CA GLY A 314 -11.22 55.16 -8.22
C GLY A 314 -12.39 56.11 -8.41
N ASP A 315 -13.58 55.61 -8.75
CA ASP A 315 -14.74 56.44 -9.15
C ASP A 315 -15.12 57.56 -8.16
N PHE A 316 -14.87 57.36 -6.87
CA PHE A 316 -15.18 58.30 -5.79
C PHE A 316 -14.07 58.41 -4.73
N ALA A 317 -12.91 57.77 -4.94
CA ALA A 317 -11.86 57.70 -3.94
C ALA A 317 -10.44 57.63 -4.53
N LEU A 318 -9.49 58.18 -3.79
CA LEU A 318 -8.05 57.98 -3.93
C LEU A 318 -7.65 56.70 -3.19
N ASN A 319 -7.42 55.60 -3.91
CA ASN A 319 -7.26 54.27 -3.30
C ASN A 319 -5.81 54.00 -2.87
N LEU A 320 -5.61 53.86 -1.56
CA LEU A 320 -4.40 53.31 -0.97
C LEU A 320 -4.55 51.80 -0.76
N VAL A 321 -3.44 51.07 -0.90
CA VAL A 321 -3.31 49.68 -0.49
C VAL A 321 -2.28 49.56 0.62
N PHE A 322 -2.66 48.88 1.69
CA PHE A 322 -1.78 48.50 2.79
C PHE A 322 -1.77 46.98 2.91
N VAL A 323 -0.62 46.39 2.65
CA VAL A 323 -0.37 44.95 2.75
C VAL A 323 0.57 44.72 3.91
N TYR A 324 0.17 43.88 4.85
CA TYR A 324 1.04 43.45 5.94
C TYR A 324 0.86 41.95 6.19
N ARG A 325 1.80 41.35 6.91
CA ARG A 325 1.80 39.93 7.25
C ARG A 325 1.73 39.76 8.75
N ILE A 326 0.73 39.02 9.24
CA ILE A 326 0.60 38.67 10.65
C ILE A 326 1.53 37.50 10.94
N THR A 327 2.39 37.66 11.95
CA THR A 327 3.36 36.67 12.39
C THR A 327 2.68 35.35 12.76
N LYS A 328 3.32 34.22 12.42
CA LYS A 328 2.76 32.89 12.75
C LYS A 328 2.63 32.72 14.27
N GLY A 329 1.43 32.36 14.70
CA GLY A 329 1.10 32.13 16.11
C GLY A 329 0.40 33.31 16.78
N SER A 330 0.44 34.51 16.18
CA SER A 330 -0.34 35.66 16.65
C SER A 330 -1.84 35.46 16.44
N ASP A 331 -2.65 36.17 17.22
CA ASP A 331 -4.10 36.18 17.07
C ASP A 331 -4.50 36.95 15.81
N ILE A 332 -4.81 36.23 14.73
CA ILE A 332 -5.16 36.80 13.43
C ILE A 332 -6.26 37.87 13.56
N LEU A 333 -7.33 37.57 14.29
CA LEU A 333 -8.48 38.48 14.41
C LEU A 333 -8.14 39.65 15.33
N GLY A 334 -7.45 39.38 16.43
CA GLY A 334 -6.97 40.38 17.39
C GLY A 334 -6.03 41.39 16.73
N THR A 335 -4.98 40.92 16.05
CA THR A 335 -4.01 41.76 15.34
C THR A 335 -4.70 42.58 14.24
N GLN A 336 -5.56 41.97 13.43
CA GLN A 336 -6.31 42.70 12.40
C GLN A 336 -7.22 43.79 13.01
N THR A 337 -7.87 43.49 14.13
CA THR A 337 -8.69 44.47 14.86
C THR A 337 -7.85 45.62 15.40
N SER A 338 -6.70 45.32 16.00
CA SER A 338 -5.77 46.33 16.54
C SER A 338 -5.27 47.28 15.44
N VAL A 339 -4.78 46.72 14.33
CA VAL A 339 -4.31 47.50 13.18
C VAL A 339 -5.43 48.37 12.61
N ASN A 340 -6.61 47.80 12.34
CA ASN A 340 -7.75 48.56 11.81
C ASN A 340 -8.19 49.69 12.76
N MET A 341 -8.18 49.45 14.06
CA MET A 341 -8.54 50.46 15.05
C MET A 341 -7.49 51.56 15.15
N ALA A 342 -6.20 51.24 15.01
CA ALA A 342 -5.12 52.21 14.94
C ALA A 342 -5.26 53.11 13.70
N ILE A 343 -5.56 52.52 12.53
CA ILE A 343 -5.83 53.26 11.29
C ILE A 343 -6.97 54.24 11.52
N LEU A 344 -8.12 53.78 12.01
CA LEU A 344 -9.29 54.62 12.25
C LEU A 344 -8.99 55.80 13.18
N LYS A 345 -8.30 55.54 14.31
CA LYS A 345 -7.97 56.58 15.29
C LYS A 345 -7.02 57.63 14.72
N ARG A 346 -5.95 57.18 14.06
CA ARG A 346 -4.91 58.07 13.52
C ARG A 346 -5.42 58.88 12.34
N PHE A 347 -6.19 58.27 11.45
CA PHE A 347 -6.77 58.96 10.30
C PHE A 347 -7.75 60.05 10.76
N ASN A 348 -8.59 59.77 11.75
CA ASN A 348 -9.48 60.78 12.34
C ASN A 348 -8.73 61.92 13.03
N ALA A 349 -7.66 61.61 13.78
CA ALA A 349 -6.87 62.63 14.47
C ALA A 349 -6.11 63.56 13.51
N GLU A 350 -5.71 63.06 12.35
CA GLU A 350 -4.92 63.78 11.35
C GLU A 350 -5.78 64.38 10.21
N GLY A 351 -7.10 64.24 10.27
CA GLY A 351 -8.02 64.78 9.24
C GLY A 351 -7.89 64.08 7.88
N LEU A 352 -7.56 62.78 7.90
CA LEU A 352 -7.48 61.91 6.74
C LEU A 352 -8.84 61.22 6.54
N GLU A 353 -9.77 61.93 5.92
CA GLU A 353 -11.14 61.48 5.65
C GLU A 353 -11.21 60.29 4.67
N MET A 354 -11.96 59.27 5.06
CA MET A 354 -12.28 58.14 4.19
C MET A 354 -13.43 58.51 3.25
N ALA A 355 -13.30 58.14 1.98
CA ALA A 355 -14.30 58.41 0.96
C ALA A 355 -15.53 57.52 1.14
N PHE A 356 -16.70 58.13 0.96
CA PHE A 356 -17.97 57.44 0.75
C PHE A 356 -18.32 57.47 -0.74
N PRO A 357 -19.11 56.50 -1.25
CA PRO A 357 -19.66 56.58 -2.60
C PRO A 357 -20.35 57.94 -2.80
N SER A 358 -19.84 58.71 -3.77
CA SER A 358 -20.25 60.10 -4.00
C SER A 358 -20.77 60.27 -5.42
N GLN A 359 -21.82 61.09 -5.59
CA GLN A 359 -22.39 61.41 -6.90
C GLN A 359 -22.73 62.90 -6.97
N THR A 360 -22.50 63.51 -8.13
CA THR A 360 -22.96 64.86 -8.42
C THR A 360 -24.33 64.79 -9.10
N ILE A 361 -25.37 65.29 -8.43
CA ILE A 361 -26.74 65.33 -8.97
C ILE A 361 -26.97 66.67 -9.67
N TYR A 362 -27.17 66.64 -10.99
CA TYR A 362 -27.56 67.81 -11.77
C TYR A 362 -29.09 67.96 -11.77
N ASN A 363 -29.62 68.85 -10.92
CA ASN A 363 -31.04 69.21 -10.95
C ASN A 363 -31.31 70.23 -12.06
N LYS A 364 -31.98 69.79 -13.12
CA LYS A 364 -32.47 70.67 -14.18
C LYS A 364 -33.87 71.15 -13.82
N SER A 365 -34.01 72.41 -13.42
CA SER A 365 -35.32 73.06 -13.25
C SER A 365 -36.03 73.08 -14.60
N ILE A 366 -37.22 72.49 -14.67
CA ILE A 366 -38.10 72.48 -15.85
C ILE A 366 -38.87 73.80 -15.90
#